data_AF-A0AAP2XVR1-F1
#
_entry.id   AF-A0AAP2XVR1-F1
#
_cell.length_a   1.000
_cell.length_b   1.000
_cell.length_c   1.000
_cell.angle_alpha   90.00
_cell.angle_beta   90.00
_cell.angle_gamma   90.00
#
_symmetry.space_group_name_H-M   'P 1'
#
loop_
_entity.id
_entity.type
_entity.pdbx_description
1 polymer ?
#
loop_
_entity_poly.entity_id
_entity_poly.type
_entity_poly.pdbx_seq_one_letter_code
_entity_poly.pdbx_strand_id
1 'polypeptide(L)'
;MNGYTGDLRTLFEIENQVHCYNYLKLLIVEKKALDINFIKRMQYKLMKGTYDDIRYHDKQERSGEFKIHDYVTGKNEIGRYPHEVESDVKELLSELNTYQGTDYFTAGVYLHAIFEHIIPLRMAEQAGH
;
A
#
# COMPACT_ATOMS: atom_id res chain seq x y z
N MET A 1 0.44 26.21 -27.48
CA MET A 1 0.57 24.90 -26.82
C MET A 1 -0.03 25.08 -25.45
N ASN A 2 -1.28 24.66 -25.24
CA ASN A 2 -1.92 24.80 -23.93
C ASN A 2 -1.35 23.69 -23.05
N GLY A 3 -0.28 24.01 -22.33
CA GLY A 3 0.36 23.11 -21.38
C GLY A 3 -0.62 22.77 -20.26
N TYR A 4 -0.61 21.51 -19.82
CA TYR A 4 -1.33 21.10 -18.62
C TYR A 4 -0.86 21.95 -17.43
N THR A 5 -1.79 22.63 -16.76
CA THR A 5 -1.53 23.50 -15.60
C THR A 5 -1.92 22.85 -14.27
N GLY A 6 -2.36 21.58 -14.29
CA GLY A 6 -2.70 20.84 -13.09
C GLY A 6 -1.48 20.16 -12.46
N ASP A 7 -1.70 19.41 -11.38
CA ASP A 7 -0.65 18.64 -10.73
C ASP A 7 -0.35 17.36 -11.55
N LEU A 8 0.91 17.21 -12.00
CA LEU A 8 1.37 16.03 -12.73
C LEU A 8 1.24 14.76 -11.89
N ARG A 9 1.37 14.88 -10.57
CA ARG A 9 1.24 13.75 -9.66
C ARG A 9 -0.15 13.13 -9.71
N THR A 10 -1.20 13.95 -9.80
CA THR A 10 -2.58 13.44 -9.93
C THR A 10 -2.74 12.55 -11.17
N LEU A 11 -2.06 12.88 -12.28
CA LEU A 11 -2.08 12.04 -13.47
C LEU A 11 -1.41 10.69 -13.22
N PHE A 12 -0.25 10.68 -12.54
CA PHE A 12 0.42 9.44 -12.14
C PHE A 12 -0.44 8.61 -11.19
N GLU A 13 -1.09 9.22 -10.19
CA GLU A 13 -1.96 8.51 -9.25
C GLU A 13 -3.14 7.83 -9.96
N ILE A 14 -3.79 8.52 -10.90
CA ILE A 14 -4.89 7.94 -11.71
C ILE A 14 -4.38 6.81 -12.59
N GLU A 15 -3.27 7.02 -13.30
CA GLU A 15 -2.69 6.00 -14.18
C GLU A 15 -2.27 4.74 -13.39
N ASN A 16 -1.66 4.95 -12.22
CA ASN A 16 -1.22 3.88 -11.32
C ASN A 16 -2.38 3.03 -10.80
N GLN A 17 -3.55 3.62 -10.54
CA GLN A 17 -4.76 2.86 -10.17
C GLN A 17 -5.15 1.86 -11.28
N VAL A 18 -5.11 2.29 -12.54
CA VAL A 18 -5.40 1.41 -13.70
C VAL A 18 -4.36 0.29 -13.82
N HIS A 19 -3.08 0.63 -13.67
CA HIS A 19 -1.98 -0.35 -13.69
C HIS A 19 -2.10 -1.39 -12.56
N CYS A 20 -2.45 -0.93 -11.35
CA CYS A 20 -2.65 -1.81 -10.21
C CYS A 20 -3.87 -2.70 -10.41
N TYR A 21 -5.00 -2.16 -10.88
CA TYR A 21 -6.19 -2.94 -11.19
C TYR A 21 -5.90 -4.08 -12.18
N ASN A 22 -5.20 -3.77 -13.28
CA ASN A 22 -4.84 -4.78 -14.29
C ASN A 22 -3.92 -5.87 -13.73
N TYR A 23 -3.00 -5.50 -12.83
CA TYR A 23 -2.15 -6.46 -12.12
C TYR A 23 -2.96 -7.37 -11.18
N LEU A 24 -3.85 -6.78 -10.36
CA LEU A 24 -4.67 -7.51 -9.38
C LEU A 24 -5.66 -8.47 -10.05
N LYS A 25 -6.27 -8.05 -11.15
CA LYS A 25 -7.30 -8.84 -11.86
C LYS A 25 -6.82 -10.25 -12.20
N LEU A 26 -5.58 -10.40 -12.67
CA LEU A 26 -5.01 -11.71 -13.02
C LEU A 26 -4.80 -12.58 -11.78
N LEU A 27 -4.27 -11.99 -10.70
CA LEU A 27 -3.99 -12.72 -9.46
C LEU A 27 -5.26 -13.22 -8.76
N ILE A 28 -6.34 -12.44 -8.84
CA ILE A 28 -7.66 -12.82 -8.32
C ILE A 28 -8.20 -14.04 -9.07
N VAL A 29 -8.12 -14.05 -10.40
CA VAL A 29 -8.56 -15.19 -11.23
C VAL A 29 -7.72 -16.43 -10.94
N GLU A 30 -6.41 -16.28 -10.78
CA GLU A 30 -5.49 -17.35 -10.43
C GLU A 30 -5.61 -17.82 -8.97
N LYS A 31 -6.38 -17.11 -8.13
CA LYS A 31 -6.48 -17.34 -6.69
C LYS A 31 -5.09 -17.44 -6.03
N LYS A 32 -4.18 -16.57 -6.45
CA LYS A 32 -2.81 -16.52 -5.91
C LYS A 32 -2.86 -16.31 -4.40
N ALA A 33 -2.10 -17.12 -3.67
CA ALA A 33 -1.87 -16.91 -2.25
C ALA A 33 -1.25 -15.52 -2.02
N LEU A 34 -1.66 -14.87 -0.94
CA LEU A 34 -1.14 -13.57 -0.54
C LEU A 34 0.25 -13.74 0.05
N ASP A 35 1.20 -12.92 -0.38
CA ASP A 35 2.55 -12.90 0.18
C ASP A 35 3.11 -11.47 0.27
N ILE A 36 4.28 -11.33 0.90
CA ILE A 36 4.95 -10.03 1.05
C ILE A 36 5.29 -9.42 -0.32
N ASN A 37 5.68 -10.25 -1.29
CA ASN A 37 6.03 -9.78 -2.63
C ASN A 37 4.82 -9.16 -3.35
N PHE A 38 3.63 -9.73 -3.16
CA PHE A 38 2.37 -9.20 -3.64
C PHE A 38 2.10 -7.82 -3.05
N ILE A 39 2.19 -7.67 -1.72
CA ILE A 39 1.97 -6.39 -1.03
C ILE A 39 2.93 -5.31 -1.54
N LYS A 40 4.23 -5.63 -1.58
CA LYS A 40 5.27 -4.73 -2.10
C LYS A 40 5.01 -4.35 -3.56
N ARG A 41 4.67 -5.31 -4.43
CA ARG A 41 4.41 -5.05 -5.85
C ARG A 41 3.14 -4.23 -6.08
N MET A 42 2.09 -4.46 -5.29
CA MET A 42 0.88 -3.64 -5.29
C MET A 42 1.22 -2.20 -4.91
N GLN A 43 1.96 -1.99 -3.82
CA GLN A 43 2.38 -0.64 -3.41
C GLN A 43 3.20 0.04 -4.51
N TYR A 44 4.17 -0.66 -5.09
CA TYR A 44 4.97 -0.12 -6.19
C TYR A 44 4.09 0.36 -7.35
N LYS A 45 3.11 -0.47 -7.76
CA LYS A 45 2.18 -0.14 -8.85
C LYS A 45 1.35 1.09 -8.54
N LEU A 46 0.94 1.27 -7.29
CA LEU A 46 0.15 2.42 -6.86
C LEU A 46 1.00 3.71 -6.72
N MET A 47 2.24 3.60 -6.24
CA MET A 47 3.04 4.75 -5.78
C MET A 47 4.18 5.16 -6.72
N LYS A 48 4.42 4.42 -7.82
CA LYS A 48 5.51 4.75 -8.74
C LYS A 48 5.32 6.17 -9.30
N GLY A 49 6.33 7.03 -9.11
CA GLY A 49 6.34 8.38 -9.66
C GLY A 49 5.48 9.39 -8.87
N THR A 50 4.98 9.05 -7.69
CA THR A 50 4.14 9.95 -6.88
C THR A 50 4.85 10.54 -5.65
N TYR A 51 6.05 10.08 -5.34
CA TYR A 51 6.83 10.58 -4.20
C TYR A 51 7.51 11.91 -4.55
N ASP A 52 7.46 12.84 -3.61
CA ASP A 52 8.19 14.10 -3.66
C ASP A 52 9.66 13.94 -3.26
N ASP A 53 10.44 15.00 -3.47
CA ASP A 53 11.87 15.01 -3.16
C ASP A 53 12.15 14.71 -1.69
N ILE A 54 11.32 15.21 -0.77
CA ILE A 54 11.48 14.94 0.67
C ILE A 54 11.37 13.44 0.94
N ARG A 55 10.37 12.75 0.39
CA ARG A 55 10.24 11.29 0.58
C ARG A 55 11.36 10.55 -0.09
N TYR A 56 11.66 10.89 -1.34
CA TYR A 56 12.57 10.10 -2.17
C TYR A 56 14.05 10.34 -1.81
N HIS A 57 14.45 11.60 -1.63
CA HIS A 57 15.83 11.97 -1.36
C HIS A 57 16.13 12.04 0.12
N ASP A 58 15.35 12.78 0.91
CA ASP A 58 15.68 13.04 2.31
C ASP A 58 15.33 11.85 3.22
N LYS A 59 14.13 11.30 3.05
CA LYS A 59 13.64 10.15 3.84
C LYS A 59 13.97 8.80 3.21
N GLN A 60 14.53 8.77 2.01
CA GLN A 60 14.92 7.54 1.31
C GLN A 60 13.80 6.48 1.17
N GLU A 61 12.54 6.89 1.24
CA GLU A 61 11.39 6.01 1.06
C GLU A 61 11.31 5.58 -0.41
N ARG A 62 10.92 4.32 -0.66
CA ARG A 62 10.80 3.78 -2.02
C ARG A 62 9.44 3.14 -2.24
N SER A 63 8.89 3.37 -3.43
CA SER A 63 7.77 2.57 -3.91
C SER A 63 8.24 1.11 -4.05
N GLY A 64 7.48 0.17 -3.53
CA GLY A 64 7.82 -1.25 -3.47
C GLY A 64 8.30 -1.72 -2.11
N GLU A 65 8.42 -0.84 -1.12
CA GLU A 65 8.98 -1.18 0.19
C GLU A 65 8.00 -0.89 1.32
N PHE A 66 8.24 -1.56 2.46
CA PHE A 66 7.60 -1.18 3.71
C PHE A 66 8.15 0.16 4.20
N LYS A 67 7.36 0.84 5.05
CA LYS A 67 7.81 2.08 5.68
C LYS A 67 9.12 1.86 6.44
N ILE A 68 10.04 2.80 6.35
CA ILE A 68 11.31 2.77 7.10
C ILE A 68 11.34 3.78 8.26
N HIS A 69 10.33 4.64 8.37
CA HIS A 69 10.15 5.58 9.48
C HIS A 69 8.81 5.38 10.19
N ASP A 70 8.74 5.84 11.45
CA ASP A 70 7.48 5.97 12.17
C ASP A 70 6.69 7.16 11.65
N TYR A 71 5.40 6.94 11.41
CA TYR A 71 4.48 7.96 10.93
C TYR A 71 3.23 7.94 11.79
N VAL A 72 2.90 9.09 12.36
CA VAL A 72 1.62 9.30 13.03
C VAL A 72 0.62 9.76 11.98
N THR A 73 -0.33 8.91 11.58
CA THR A 73 -1.35 9.25 10.57
C THR A 73 -2.58 9.93 11.18
N GLY A 74 -2.67 9.95 12.52
CA GLY A 74 -3.75 10.59 13.27
C GLY A 74 -3.49 10.54 14.77
N LYS A 75 -4.35 11.20 15.58
CA LYS A 75 -4.16 11.38 17.04
C LYS A 75 -3.90 10.07 17.81
N ASN A 76 -4.38 8.93 17.30
CA ASN A 76 -4.18 7.59 17.85
C ASN A 76 -3.75 6.54 16.78
N GLU A 77 -3.30 6.97 15.60
CA GLU A 77 -2.92 6.08 14.51
C GLU A 77 -1.40 6.09 14.34
N ILE A 78 -0.71 5.46 15.29
CA ILE A 78 0.76 5.39 15.31
C ILE A 78 1.26 4.27 14.38
N GLY A 79 0.42 3.25 14.12
CA GLY A 79 0.79 2.04 13.39
C GLY A 79 1.82 1.20 14.15
N ARG A 80 2.36 0.17 13.48
CA ARG A 80 3.49 -0.63 13.99
C ARG A 80 4.83 0.03 13.75
N TYR A 81 5.85 -0.29 14.55
CA TYR A 81 7.20 0.17 14.25
C TYR A 81 7.74 -0.48 12.97
N PRO A 82 8.59 0.19 12.17
CA PRO A 82 9.14 -0.34 10.92
C PRO A 82 9.70 -1.75 11.01
N HIS A 83 10.38 -2.09 12.11
CA HIS A 83 10.99 -3.40 12.32
C HIS A 83 9.98 -4.53 12.62
N GLU A 84 8.74 -4.18 13.00
CA GLU A 84 7.64 -5.12 13.27
C GLU A 84 6.72 -5.30 12.05
N VAL A 85 6.72 -4.35 11.12
CA VAL A 85 5.78 -4.32 9.98
C VAL A 85 5.79 -5.62 9.18
N GLU A 86 6.97 -6.11 8.80
CA GLU A 86 7.07 -7.28 7.93
C GLU A 86 6.58 -8.56 8.64
N SER A 87 6.88 -8.73 9.94
CA SER A 87 6.39 -9.87 10.71
C SER A 87 4.87 -9.85 10.84
N ASP A 88 4.30 -8.69 11.17
CA ASP A 88 2.87 -8.55 11.42
C ASP A 88 2.05 -8.71 10.14
N VAL A 89 2.54 -8.16 9.02
CA VAL A 89 1.91 -8.39 7.70
C VAL A 89 1.99 -9.87 7.36
N LYS A 90 3.14 -10.52 7.57
CA LYS A 90 3.29 -11.95 7.26
C LYS A 90 2.33 -12.83 8.07
N GLU A 91 2.11 -12.51 9.34
CA GLU A 91 1.13 -13.17 10.19
C GLU A 91 -0.29 -13.00 9.64
N LEU A 92 -0.71 -11.75 9.37
CA LEU A 92 -2.02 -11.46 8.77
C LEU A 92 -2.26 -12.22 7.46
N LEU A 93 -1.27 -12.24 6.55
CA LEU A 93 -1.40 -12.95 5.28
C LEU A 93 -1.47 -14.48 5.48
N SER A 94 -0.77 -15.02 6.47
CA SER A 94 -0.83 -16.44 6.81
C SER A 94 -2.20 -16.86 7.32
N GLU A 95 -2.82 -16.04 8.18
CA GLU A 95 -4.19 -16.27 8.66
C GLU A 95 -5.19 -16.29 7.51
N LEU A 96 -5.10 -15.32 6.59
CA LEU A 96 -6.01 -15.22 5.45
C LEU A 96 -5.82 -16.37 4.44
N ASN A 97 -4.57 -16.76 4.17
CA ASN A 97 -4.29 -17.88 3.27
C ASN A 97 -4.75 -19.24 3.83
N THR A 98 -4.85 -19.38 5.15
CA THR A 98 -5.28 -20.63 5.80
C THR A 98 -6.76 -20.65 6.15
N TYR A 99 -7.47 -19.54 5.97
CA TYR A 99 -8.91 -19.43 6.21
C TYR A 99 -9.72 -20.44 5.39
N GLN A 100 -10.47 -21.31 6.08
CA GLN A 100 -11.32 -22.34 5.47
C GLN A 100 -12.83 -22.01 5.53
N GLY A 101 -13.19 -20.83 6.05
CA GLY A 101 -14.58 -20.40 6.14
C GLY A 101 -15.12 -19.88 4.79
N THR A 102 -16.41 -19.56 4.78
CA THR A 102 -17.12 -19.07 3.59
C THR A 102 -17.51 -17.59 3.67
N ASP A 103 -17.29 -16.94 4.82
CA ASP A 103 -17.58 -15.52 5.01
C ASP A 103 -16.40 -14.66 4.54
N TYR A 104 -16.26 -14.57 3.22
CA TYR A 104 -15.21 -13.78 2.58
C TYR A 104 -15.39 -12.26 2.77
N PHE A 105 -16.60 -11.81 3.07
CA PHE A 105 -16.83 -10.39 3.36
C PHE A 105 -16.15 -10.01 4.68
N THR A 106 -16.39 -10.78 5.74
CA THR A 106 -15.74 -10.56 7.03
C THR A 106 -14.23 -10.74 6.93
N ALA A 107 -13.73 -11.74 6.19
CA ALA A 107 -12.29 -11.90 5.95
C ALA A 107 -11.68 -10.68 5.22
N GLY A 108 -12.38 -10.09 4.26
CA GLY A 108 -11.95 -8.87 3.57
C GLY A 108 -11.93 -7.64 4.48
N VAL A 109 -12.95 -7.48 5.33
CA VAL A 109 -13.00 -6.40 6.33
C VAL A 109 -11.88 -6.57 7.36
N TYR A 110 -11.63 -7.80 7.81
CA TYR A 110 -10.53 -8.13 8.72
C TYR A 110 -9.17 -7.77 8.11
N LEU A 111 -8.91 -8.19 6.86
CA LEU A 111 -7.71 -7.79 6.12
C LEU A 111 -7.54 -6.27 6.13
N HIS A 112 -8.58 -5.52 5.75
CA HIS A 112 -8.51 -4.07 5.70
C HIS A 112 -8.21 -3.46 7.08
N ALA A 113 -8.96 -3.85 8.11
CA ALA A 113 -8.82 -3.29 9.45
C ALA A 113 -7.43 -3.55 10.06
N ILE A 114 -6.91 -4.77 9.94
CA ILE A 114 -5.59 -5.11 10.50
C ILE A 114 -4.47 -4.48 9.66
N PHE A 115 -4.61 -4.43 8.34
CA PHE A 115 -3.61 -3.80 7.47
C PHE A 115 -3.50 -2.29 7.76
N GLU A 116 -4.64 -1.59 7.91
CA GLU A 116 -4.66 -0.19 8.33
C GLU A 116 -4.16 0.00 9.77
N HIS A 117 -4.38 -0.97 10.68
CA HIS A 117 -3.81 -0.91 12.02
C HIS A 117 -2.28 -1.02 12.01
N ILE A 118 -1.70 -1.83 11.12
CA ILE A 118 -0.24 -1.98 10.98
C ILE A 118 0.38 -0.72 10.35
N ILE A 119 -0.34 -0.08 9.41
CA ILE A 119 0.17 0.98 8.53
C ILE A 119 1.50 0.55 7.91
N PRO A 120 1.52 -0.51 7.07
CA PRO A 120 2.78 -1.12 6.62
C PRO A 120 3.50 -0.31 5.53
N LEU A 121 2.76 0.53 4.80
CA LEU A 121 3.23 1.20 3.60
C LEU A 121 3.28 2.72 3.81
N ARG A 122 4.33 3.36 3.30
CA ARG A 122 4.27 4.81 3.10
C ARG A 122 3.50 5.09 1.82
N MET A 123 2.55 6.03 1.88
CA MET A 123 1.85 6.57 0.73
C MET A 123 2.32 8.00 0.46
N ALA A 124 2.05 8.48 -0.76
CA ALA A 124 2.26 9.88 -1.07
C ALA A 124 1.20 10.73 -0.32
N GLU A 125 1.59 11.78 0.42
CA GLU A 125 0.59 12.67 1.06
C GLU A 125 0.00 13.60 0.02
N GLN A 126 -1.30 13.83 0.04
CA GLN A 126 -1.83 15.04 -0.58
C GLN A 126 -1.13 16.24 0.06
N ALA A 127 -0.57 17.15 -0.75
CA ALA A 127 -0.10 18.43 -0.20
C ALA A 127 -1.28 19.04 0.56
N GLY A 128 -1.13 19.21 1.87
CA GLY A 128 -2.14 19.87 2.68
C GLY A 128 -2.44 21.24 2.09
N HIS A 129 -3.72 21.53 1.90
CA HIS A 129 -4.21 22.89 1.65
C HIS A 129 -3.98 23.78 2.87
#